data_AF-A0A928DKS0-F1
#
_entry.id   AF-A0A928DKS0-F1
#
_cell.length_a   1.000
_cell.length_b   1.000
_cell.length_c   1.000
_cell.angle_alpha   90.00
_cell.angle_beta   90.00
_cell.angle_gamma   90.00
#
_symmetry.space_group_name_H-M   'P 1'
#
loop_
_entity.id
_entity.type
_entity.pdbx_description
1 polymer ?
#
loop_
_entity_poly.entity_id
_entity_poly.type
_entity_poly.pdbx_seq_one_letter_code
_entity_poly.pdbx_strand_id
1 'polypeptide(L)'
;MKKVFVSGAFNVLHAGHIRFFEDARKLGDYLIVSYPPADLLWRLYDKKSVLDDSDKKAVISALSMVDEVIESTDEDVELSFRSAVEATGPQILAVTTDDAHIEAKRRFCEEKGIEFVVLEKTLPNDTQTSSTQVLSRVKAPMHAPLRVDFAGGWLDVPENAIPGEYIVNCSISPTVSLKEWLYRQGAGLGGSGGWSVLNGWDPVASELGLGVGWQDPAVIAETGACVWKSGPKPVLDFKNTGSFLKGRMAVYDTRVKHYTPGFAGYERSFERIAKAGRIARLGVQQQDVAVLAVGVQMSYQLQLEEGMQPLPDIGKQLAHKYCGGGHGGYALYLYETEEQRDAAVDACEDMYPVEPYCRTFGKDEQVPWEPRFLERLKKRGVIK
;
A
#
# COMPACT_ATOMS: atom_id res chain seq x y z
N MET A 1 29.70 -32.60 22.32
CA MET A 1 28.54 -32.15 21.55
C MET A 1 28.41 -30.66 21.75
N LYS A 2 28.64 -29.86 20.71
CA LYS A 2 28.54 -28.39 20.76
C LYS A 2 27.09 -27.99 20.49
N LYS A 3 26.39 -27.45 21.49
CA LYS A 3 25.00 -27.01 21.39
C LYS A 3 24.91 -25.56 20.91
N VAL A 4 24.04 -25.31 19.93
CA VAL A 4 23.74 -23.99 19.37
C VAL A 4 22.31 -23.64 19.77
N PHE A 5 22.11 -22.39 20.20
CA PHE A 5 20.80 -21.87 20.56
C PHE A 5 20.42 -20.72 19.63
N VAL A 6 19.17 -20.72 19.18
CA VAL A 6 18.56 -19.60 18.46
C VAL A 6 17.21 -19.26 19.09
N SER A 7 16.84 -17.98 19.06
CA SER A 7 15.55 -17.52 19.57
C SER A 7 14.86 -16.63 18.56
N GLY A 8 13.54 -16.76 18.46
CA GLY A 8 12.71 -15.90 17.63
C GLY A 8 11.22 -16.21 17.72
N ALA A 9 10.39 -15.28 17.29
CA ALA A 9 8.93 -15.46 17.31
C ALA A 9 8.44 -16.54 16.32
N PHE A 10 9.14 -16.70 15.19
CA PHE A 10 8.88 -17.69 14.13
C PHE A 10 7.40 -17.84 13.75
N ASN A 11 6.68 -16.73 13.71
CA ASN A 11 5.21 -16.72 13.64
C ASN A 11 4.65 -17.40 12.38
N VAL A 12 5.32 -17.20 11.24
CA VAL A 12 5.10 -17.97 9.99
C VAL A 12 6.46 -18.36 9.45
N LEU A 13 6.72 -19.65 9.31
CA LEU A 13 7.98 -20.13 8.73
C LEU A 13 8.06 -19.81 7.24
N HIS A 14 9.26 -19.46 6.79
CA HIS A 14 9.60 -19.18 5.40
C HIS A 14 11.06 -19.54 5.14
N ALA A 15 11.49 -19.52 3.87
CA ALA A 15 12.84 -19.93 3.46
C ALA A 15 13.98 -19.25 4.25
N GLY A 16 13.79 -17.98 4.63
CA GLY A 16 14.74 -17.26 5.49
C GLY A 16 14.96 -17.90 6.87
N HIS A 17 13.90 -18.39 7.53
CA HIS A 17 14.05 -19.12 8.80
C HIS A 17 14.74 -20.47 8.59
N ILE A 18 14.37 -21.20 7.53
CA ILE A 18 15.01 -22.48 7.18
C ILE A 18 16.51 -22.29 7.01
N ARG A 19 16.92 -21.28 6.23
CA ARG A 19 18.33 -20.99 6.01
C ARG A 19 19.06 -20.57 7.28
N PHE A 20 18.44 -19.72 8.10
CA PHE A 20 18.99 -19.32 9.39
C PHE A 20 19.23 -20.53 10.30
N PHE A 21 18.28 -21.47 10.37
CA PHE A 21 18.46 -22.70 11.15
C PHE A 21 19.55 -23.61 10.58
N GLU A 22 19.65 -23.75 9.25
CA GLU A 22 20.75 -24.50 8.61
C GLU A 22 22.12 -23.89 8.92
N ASP A 23 22.24 -22.56 8.84
CA ASP A 23 23.50 -21.86 9.11
C ASP A 23 23.86 -21.91 10.60
N ALA A 24 22.88 -21.77 11.50
CA ALA A 24 23.08 -21.99 12.93
C ALA A 24 23.51 -23.43 13.23
N ARG A 25 22.87 -24.42 12.58
CA ARG A 25 23.20 -25.84 12.77
C ARG A 25 24.65 -26.17 12.38
N LYS A 26 25.24 -25.46 11.43
CA LYS A 26 26.65 -25.62 11.02
C LYS A 26 27.66 -25.17 12.09
N LEU A 27 27.23 -24.35 13.06
CA LEU A 27 28.11 -23.87 14.12
C LEU A 27 28.36 -24.91 15.24
N GLY A 28 27.60 -26.01 15.25
CA GLY A 28 27.73 -27.05 16.27
C GLY A 28 27.09 -28.38 15.86
N ASP A 29 26.82 -29.23 16.85
CA ASP A 29 26.34 -30.61 16.67
C ASP A 29 24.86 -30.78 17.04
N TYR A 30 24.24 -29.77 17.66
CA TYR A 30 22.88 -29.85 18.22
C TYR A 30 22.22 -28.47 18.22
N LEU A 31 21.11 -28.29 17.52
CA LEU A 31 20.39 -27.01 17.42
C LEU A 31 19.14 -27.00 18.31
N ILE A 32 19.12 -26.04 19.24
CA ILE A 32 17.97 -25.71 20.08
C ILE A 32 17.30 -24.46 19.51
N VAL A 33 16.01 -24.54 19.22
CA VAL A 33 15.19 -23.42 18.77
C VAL A 33 14.23 -23.01 19.87
N SER A 34 14.28 -21.75 20.28
CA SER A 34 13.38 -21.18 21.27
C SER A 34 12.38 -20.21 20.65
N TYR A 35 11.12 -20.30 21.08
CA TYR A 35 10.06 -19.37 20.69
C TYR A 35 9.22 -18.92 21.89
N PRO A 36 8.70 -17.67 21.89
CA PRO A 36 7.73 -17.22 22.87
C PRO A 36 6.33 -17.81 22.58
N PRO A 37 5.62 -18.33 23.60
CA PRO A 37 4.23 -18.74 23.46
C PRO A 37 3.33 -17.56 23.11
N ALA A 38 2.11 -17.82 22.66
CA ALA A 38 1.20 -16.81 22.12
C ALA A 38 0.91 -15.66 23.11
N ASP A 39 0.73 -15.98 24.39
CA ASP A 39 0.50 -14.99 25.45
C ASP A 39 1.73 -14.07 25.67
N LEU A 40 2.93 -14.64 25.71
CA LEU A 40 4.17 -13.88 25.87
C LEU A 40 4.45 -13.01 24.64
N LEU A 41 4.19 -13.55 23.44
CA LEU A 41 4.33 -12.82 22.19
C LEU A 41 3.40 -11.59 22.15
N TRP A 42 2.18 -11.73 22.67
CA TRP A 42 1.23 -10.64 22.79
C TRP A 42 1.71 -9.58 23.79
N ARG A 43 2.05 -9.99 25.01
CA ARG A 43 2.41 -9.06 26.11
C ARG A 43 3.71 -8.30 25.87
N LEU A 44 4.73 -8.95 25.33
CA LEU A 44 6.06 -8.35 25.16
C LEU A 44 6.24 -7.62 23.83
N TYR A 45 5.57 -8.08 22.77
CA TYR A 45 5.85 -7.62 21.41
C TYR A 45 4.63 -7.04 20.69
N ASP A 46 3.47 -6.99 21.35
CA ASP A 46 2.18 -6.58 20.76
C ASP A 46 1.88 -7.35 19.45
N LYS A 47 2.20 -8.66 19.45
CA LYS A 47 2.08 -9.53 18.28
C LYS A 47 1.17 -10.71 18.57
N LYS A 48 0.23 -10.95 17.66
CA LYS A 48 -0.63 -12.13 17.68
C LYS A 48 0.07 -13.33 17.04
N SER A 49 0.05 -14.48 17.72
CA SER A 49 0.48 -15.76 17.12
C SER A 49 -0.52 -16.22 16.04
N VAL A 50 0.00 -16.73 14.93
CA VAL A 50 -0.80 -17.24 13.79
C VAL A 50 -1.12 -18.73 13.97
N LEU A 51 -0.25 -19.45 14.68
CA LEU A 51 -0.42 -20.84 15.04
C LEU A 51 -0.61 -20.97 16.55
N ASP A 52 -1.36 -21.98 16.97
CA ASP A 52 -1.37 -22.43 18.36
C ASP A 52 0.04 -22.92 18.75
N ASP A 53 0.39 -22.80 20.03
CA ASP A 53 1.76 -23.07 20.48
C ASP A 53 2.17 -24.54 20.26
N SER A 54 1.24 -25.48 20.40
CA SER A 54 1.48 -26.89 20.10
C SER A 54 1.79 -27.14 18.63
N ASP A 55 1.08 -26.47 17.72
CA ASP A 55 1.28 -26.61 16.28
C ASP A 55 2.60 -25.97 15.86
N LYS A 56 2.92 -24.79 16.40
CA LYS A 56 4.21 -24.14 16.17
C LYS A 56 5.36 -25.05 16.62
N LYS A 57 5.26 -25.64 17.81
CA LYS A 57 6.26 -26.61 18.32
C LYS A 57 6.39 -27.82 17.40
N ALA A 58 5.28 -28.40 16.97
CA ALA A 58 5.27 -29.59 16.12
C ALA A 58 5.94 -29.30 14.76
N VAL A 59 5.62 -28.15 14.15
CA VAL A 59 6.20 -27.74 12.86
C VAL A 59 7.70 -27.49 12.98
N ILE A 60 8.16 -26.76 14.00
CA ILE A 60 9.59 -26.49 14.19
C ILE A 60 10.35 -27.78 14.51
N SER A 61 9.79 -28.65 15.37
CA SER A 61 10.40 -29.94 15.75
C SER A 61 10.51 -30.92 14.57
N ALA A 62 9.69 -30.77 13.53
CA ALA A 62 9.73 -31.63 12.34
C ALA A 62 10.88 -31.27 11.37
N LEU A 63 11.54 -30.12 11.57
CA LEU A 63 12.62 -29.68 10.70
C LEU A 63 13.90 -30.49 10.98
N SER A 64 14.47 -31.11 9.95
CA SER A 64 15.58 -32.06 10.07
C SER A 64 16.86 -31.52 10.72
N MET A 65 17.06 -30.20 10.69
CA MET A 65 18.21 -29.53 11.29
C MET A 65 17.98 -29.07 12.73
N VAL A 66 16.77 -29.22 13.26
CA VAL A 66 16.40 -28.83 14.63
C VAL A 66 16.39 -30.07 15.52
N ASP A 67 17.13 -30.03 16.61
CA ASP A 67 17.27 -31.16 17.54
C ASP A 67 16.37 -31.02 18.78
N GLU A 68 16.10 -29.78 19.22
CA GLU A 68 15.25 -29.48 20.38
C GLU A 68 14.46 -28.18 20.17
N VAL A 69 13.21 -28.15 20.65
CA VAL A 69 12.37 -26.95 20.63
C VAL A 69 11.86 -26.65 22.04
N ILE A 70 12.12 -25.43 22.52
CA ILE A 70 11.80 -24.99 23.87
C ILE A 70 11.01 -23.67 23.88
N GLU A 71 10.00 -23.59 24.72
CA GLU A 71 9.24 -22.35 24.93
C GLU A 71 10.03 -21.38 25.80
N SER A 72 9.98 -20.11 25.45
CA SER A 72 10.57 -19.03 26.24
C SER A 72 9.56 -18.52 27.27
N THR A 73 10.00 -18.23 28.49
CA THR A 73 9.09 -17.87 29.60
C THR A 73 9.44 -16.54 30.26
N ASP A 74 10.58 -15.94 29.92
CA ASP A 74 11.05 -14.72 30.57
C ASP A 74 10.31 -13.49 30.05
N GLU A 75 9.93 -12.59 30.95
CA GLU A 75 9.20 -11.35 30.62
C GLU A 75 10.12 -10.16 30.26
N ASP A 76 11.39 -10.44 30.02
CA ASP A 76 12.36 -9.46 29.53
C ASP A 76 12.33 -9.43 28.00
N VAL A 77 12.00 -8.29 27.40
CA VAL A 77 11.94 -8.14 25.92
C VAL A 77 13.29 -8.41 25.27
N GLU A 78 14.40 -8.01 25.90
CA GLU A 78 15.74 -8.14 25.32
C GLU A 78 16.29 -9.57 25.47
N LEU A 79 15.89 -10.25 26.56
CA LEU A 79 16.39 -11.56 26.99
C LEU A 79 15.25 -12.55 27.30
N SER A 80 14.21 -12.58 26.47
CA SER A 80 12.99 -13.38 26.73
C SER A 80 13.22 -14.91 26.79
N PHE A 81 14.42 -15.35 26.43
CA PHE A 81 14.88 -16.75 26.35
C PHE A 81 15.92 -17.12 27.42
N ARG A 82 16.20 -16.23 28.38
CA ARG A 82 17.25 -16.41 29.39
C ARG A 82 17.14 -17.74 30.13
N SER A 83 15.98 -18.05 30.68
CA SER A 83 15.73 -19.28 31.43
C SER A 83 15.90 -20.52 30.54
N ALA A 84 15.54 -20.43 29.26
CA ALA A 84 15.72 -21.51 28.29
C ALA A 84 17.21 -21.78 27.98
N VAL A 85 18.03 -20.73 27.87
CA VAL A 85 19.48 -20.87 27.72
C VAL A 85 20.10 -21.50 28.97
N GLU A 86 19.71 -21.04 30.15
CA GLU A 86 20.23 -21.58 31.43
C GLU A 86 19.86 -23.06 31.62
N ALA A 87 18.66 -23.47 31.21
CA ALA A 87 18.21 -24.86 31.31
C ALA A 87 18.91 -25.81 30.32
N THR A 88 19.26 -25.32 29.12
CA THR A 88 19.76 -26.17 28.03
C THR A 88 21.29 -26.20 27.92
N GLY A 89 21.97 -25.18 28.45
CA GLY A 89 23.43 -25.04 28.49
C GLY A 89 24.11 -25.02 27.11
N PRO A 90 23.72 -24.12 26.19
CA PRO A 90 24.35 -24.02 24.88
C PRO A 90 25.75 -23.41 24.95
N GLN A 91 26.60 -23.74 23.98
CA GLN A 91 27.93 -23.13 23.84
C GLN A 91 27.90 -21.92 22.89
N ILE A 92 26.89 -21.84 22.03
CA ILE A 92 26.71 -20.73 21.07
C ILE A 92 25.30 -20.19 21.16
N LEU A 93 25.16 -18.85 21.15
CA LEU A 93 23.93 -18.15 20.81
C LEU A 93 24.11 -17.53 19.42
N ALA A 94 23.29 -17.95 18.46
CA ALA A 94 23.29 -17.39 17.11
C ALA A 94 22.07 -16.47 16.89
N VAL A 95 22.32 -15.29 16.33
CA VAL A 95 21.30 -14.30 15.97
C VAL A 95 21.49 -13.84 14.53
N THR A 96 20.52 -13.12 13.97
CA THR A 96 20.65 -12.50 12.65
C THR A 96 21.13 -11.05 12.75
N THR A 97 21.66 -10.51 11.65
CA THR A 97 22.15 -9.11 11.56
C THR A 97 21.09 -8.04 11.86
N ASP A 98 19.80 -8.36 11.76
CA ASP A 98 18.66 -7.46 11.98
C ASP A 98 18.02 -7.59 13.39
N ASP A 99 18.68 -8.29 14.33
CA ASP A 99 18.20 -8.42 15.69
C ASP A 99 18.26 -7.08 16.45
N ALA A 100 17.15 -6.70 17.08
CA ALA A 100 17.01 -5.40 17.75
C ALA A 100 17.80 -5.30 19.07
N HIS A 101 18.22 -6.42 19.65
CA HIS A 101 18.81 -6.49 20.98
C HIS A 101 20.22 -7.12 20.97
N ILE A 102 20.95 -7.02 19.86
CA ILE A 102 22.31 -7.57 19.70
C ILE A 102 23.21 -7.23 20.89
N GLU A 103 23.17 -5.99 21.35
CA GLU A 103 24.04 -5.51 22.41
C GLU A 103 23.72 -6.16 23.77
N ALA A 104 22.43 -6.24 24.15
CA ALA A 104 22.00 -6.89 25.38
C ALA A 104 22.32 -8.39 25.37
N LYS A 105 22.07 -9.07 24.23
CA LYS A 105 22.37 -10.49 24.06
C LYS A 105 23.87 -10.78 24.10
N ARG A 106 24.70 -9.90 23.53
CA ARG A 106 26.16 -10.01 23.57
C ARG A 106 26.68 -9.94 25.01
N ARG A 107 26.23 -8.95 25.80
CA ARG A 107 26.61 -8.84 27.22
C ARG A 107 26.22 -10.08 28.02
N PHE A 108 24.99 -10.54 27.84
CA PHE A 108 24.51 -11.78 28.48
C PHE A 108 25.39 -12.99 28.12
N CYS A 109 25.79 -13.13 26.86
CA CYS A 109 26.69 -14.19 26.42
C CYS A 109 28.09 -14.08 27.05
N GLU A 110 28.66 -12.87 27.14
CA GLU A 110 29.96 -12.64 27.79
C GLU A 110 29.93 -13.02 29.27
N GLU A 111 28.88 -12.63 30.00
CA GLU A 111 28.69 -12.99 31.42
C GLU A 111 28.56 -14.49 31.65
N LYS A 112 27.96 -15.22 30.69
CA LYS A 112 27.69 -16.65 30.78
C LYS A 112 28.77 -17.53 30.13
N GLY A 113 29.77 -16.92 29.49
CA GLY A 113 30.80 -17.66 28.75
C GLY A 113 30.27 -18.38 27.51
N ILE A 114 29.25 -17.83 26.86
CA ILE A 114 28.61 -18.35 25.63
C ILE A 114 29.19 -17.62 24.43
N GLU A 115 29.53 -18.34 23.36
CA GLU A 115 29.98 -17.75 22.09
C GLU A 115 28.79 -17.05 21.39
N PHE A 116 28.91 -15.74 21.12
CA PHE A 116 27.87 -14.97 20.44
C PHE A 116 28.18 -14.80 18.95
N VAL A 117 27.34 -15.35 18.07
CA VAL A 117 27.53 -15.32 16.62
C VAL A 117 26.40 -14.57 15.93
N VAL A 118 26.75 -13.63 15.06
CA VAL A 118 25.80 -12.91 14.21
C VAL A 118 25.90 -13.49 12.80
N LEU A 119 24.81 -14.04 12.29
CA LEU A 119 24.70 -14.62 10.97
C LEU A 119 24.06 -13.62 10.00
N GLU A 120 24.61 -13.54 8.80
CA GLU A 120 23.99 -12.78 7.71
C GLU A 120 22.69 -13.45 7.26
N LYS A 121 21.73 -12.62 6.88
CA LYS A 121 20.46 -13.09 6.31
C LYS A 121 20.65 -13.43 4.83
N THR A 122 21.37 -14.50 4.53
CA THR A 122 21.50 -15.00 3.15
C THR A 122 20.18 -15.59 2.67
N LEU A 123 19.63 -15.08 1.56
CA LEU A 123 18.39 -15.55 0.96
C LEU A 123 18.66 -16.10 -0.45
N PRO A 124 17.91 -17.10 -0.92
CA PRO A 124 18.15 -17.69 -2.23
C PRO A 124 18.01 -16.72 -3.43
N ASN A 125 17.21 -15.65 -3.29
CA ASN A 125 16.78 -14.80 -4.43
C ASN A 125 16.79 -13.28 -4.14
N ASP A 126 17.62 -12.77 -3.22
CA ASP A 126 17.70 -11.33 -2.82
C ASP A 126 16.39 -10.68 -2.31
N THR A 127 15.25 -11.37 -2.31
CA THR A 127 13.98 -10.83 -1.80
C THR A 127 13.81 -11.17 -0.32
N GLN A 128 13.89 -10.15 0.54
CA GLN A 128 13.69 -10.28 1.99
C GLN A 128 12.23 -10.65 2.32
N THR A 129 11.95 -11.95 2.46
CA THR A 129 10.65 -12.43 2.97
C THR A 129 10.69 -12.47 4.48
N SER A 130 9.71 -11.85 5.14
CA SER A 130 9.50 -11.90 6.59
C SER A 130 8.12 -12.48 6.93
N SER A 131 7.92 -13.01 8.15
CA SER A 131 6.58 -13.43 8.58
C SER A 131 5.55 -12.30 8.46
N THR A 132 5.95 -11.06 8.77
CA THR A 132 5.09 -9.88 8.60
C THR A 132 4.67 -9.72 7.13
N GLN A 133 5.61 -9.80 6.19
CA GLN A 133 5.31 -9.65 4.76
C GLN A 133 4.41 -10.79 4.25
N VAL A 134 4.64 -12.03 4.70
CA VAL A 134 3.76 -13.16 4.36
C VAL A 134 2.35 -12.90 4.85
N LEU A 135 2.18 -12.48 6.09
CA LEU A 135 0.86 -12.17 6.65
C LEU A 135 0.19 -11.00 5.93
N SER A 136 0.94 -9.96 5.59
CA SER A 136 0.38 -8.83 4.83
C SER A 136 -0.05 -9.26 3.43
N ARG A 137 0.68 -10.16 2.75
CA ARG A 137 0.26 -10.76 1.47
C ARG A 137 -1.00 -11.60 1.60
N VAL A 138 -1.13 -12.39 2.67
CA VAL A 138 -2.34 -13.20 2.94
C VAL A 138 -3.56 -12.31 3.16
N LYS A 139 -3.38 -11.15 3.81
CA LYS A 139 -4.43 -10.16 4.06
C LYS A 139 -4.68 -9.23 2.87
N ALA A 140 -3.82 -9.22 1.87
CA ALA A 140 -3.95 -8.34 0.72
C ALA A 140 -5.24 -8.68 -0.05
N PRO A 141 -5.99 -7.67 -0.50
CA PRO A 141 -7.20 -7.93 -1.25
C PRO A 141 -6.86 -8.49 -2.63
N MET A 142 -7.75 -9.32 -3.17
CA MET A 142 -7.59 -9.88 -4.53
C MET A 142 -7.79 -8.84 -5.63
N HIS A 143 -8.57 -7.80 -5.31
CA HIS A 143 -8.84 -6.67 -6.20
C HIS A 143 -8.62 -5.36 -5.43
N ALA A 144 -8.10 -4.35 -6.12
CA ALA A 144 -7.94 -3.01 -5.58
C ALA A 144 -8.66 -2.00 -6.49
N PRO A 145 -9.32 -0.99 -5.94
CA PRO A 145 -9.74 0.15 -6.73
C PRO A 145 -8.52 0.94 -7.20
N LEU A 146 -8.72 1.75 -8.24
CA LEU A 146 -7.82 2.85 -8.57
C LEU A 146 -8.43 4.14 -8.04
N ARG A 147 -7.93 5.31 -8.46
CA ARG A 147 -8.49 6.59 -8.02
C ARG A 147 -8.51 7.64 -9.12
N VAL A 148 -9.42 8.61 -8.95
CA VAL A 148 -9.39 9.93 -9.61
C VAL A 148 -9.17 11.01 -8.55
N ASP A 149 -8.57 12.12 -8.93
CA ASP A 149 -8.51 13.33 -8.10
C ASP A 149 -9.38 14.44 -8.70
N PHE A 150 -10.01 15.22 -7.82
CA PHE A 150 -10.82 16.35 -8.23
C PHE A 150 -10.03 17.65 -8.09
N ALA A 151 -9.46 17.91 -6.91
CA ALA A 151 -8.71 19.13 -6.64
C ALA A 151 -7.76 18.99 -5.44
N GLY A 152 -6.87 19.98 -5.28
CA GLY A 152 -5.92 20.03 -4.17
C GLY A 152 -4.69 19.12 -4.35
N GLY A 153 -4.49 18.55 -5.54
CA GLY A 153 -3.27 17.76 -5.82
C GLY A 153 -2.00 18.58 -5.59
N TRP A 154 -0.91 17.91 -5.21
CA TRP A 154 0.36 18.48 -4.72
C TRP A 154 0.37 18.90 -3.26
N LEU A 155 -0.77 19.20 -2.65
CA LEU A 155 -0.84 19.53 -1.21
C LEU A 155 -0.68 18.28 -0.30
N ASP A 156 -0.65 17.10 -0.91
CA ASP A 156 -0.28 15.82 -0.33
C ASP A 156 1.23 15.54 -0.37
N VAL A 157 2.01 16.37 -1.06
CA VAL A 157 3.47 16.33 -1.00
C VAL A 157 3.91 17.12 0.26
N PRO A 158 4.63 16.52 1.21
CA PRO A 158 4.96 17.16 2.49
C PRO A 158 5.59 18.56 2.37
N GLU A 159 6.47 18.76 1.38
CA GLU A 159 7.17 20.03 1.13
C GLU A 159 6.23 21.14 0.65
N ASN A 160 5.09 20.77 0.08
CA ASN A 160 4.11 21.69 -0.52
C ASN A 160 2.83 21.81 0.33
N ALA A 161 2.79 21.13 1.48
CA ALA A 161 1.60 21.07 2.31
C ALA A 161 1.24 22.44 2.90
N ILE A 162 -0.04 22.79 2.87
CA ILE A 162 -0.57 24.02 3.45
C ILE A 162 -1.54 23.66 4.58
N PRO A 163 -1.21 23.95 5.86
CA PRO A 163 -2.10 23.68 6.97
C PRO A 163 -3.49 24.31 6.80
N GLY A 164 -4.54 23.53 7.03
CA GLY A 164 -5.93 23.99 6.90
C GLY A 164 -6.51 23.87 5.49
N GLU A 165 -5.72 23.42 4.51
CA GLU A 165 -6.17 23.17 3.14
C GLU A 165 -6.48 21.70 2.88
N TYR A 166 -7.02 21.39 1.69
CA TYR A 166 -7.66 20.11 1.43
C TYR A 166 -7.30 19.48 0.09
N ILE A 167 -7.22 18.15 0.09
CA ILE A 167 -7.10 17.29 -1.10
C ILE A 167 -8.38 16.48 -1.24
N VAL A 168 -8.94 16.42 -2.45
CA VAL A 168 -10.22 15.77 -2.71
C VAL A 168 -10.08 14.77 -3.83
N ASN A 169 -10.35 13.50 -3.53
CA ASN A 169 -10.19 12.38 -4.45
C ASN A 169 -11.29 11.33 -4.24
N CYS A 170 -11.40 10.39 -5.18
CA CYS A 170 -12.33 9.28 -5.07
C CYS A 170 -11.70 8.01 -5.62
N SER A 171 -11.83 6.91 -4.88
CA SER A 171 -11.49 5.60 -5.41
C SER A 171 -12.56 5.14 -6.39
N ILE A 172 -12.14 4.50 -7.48
CA ILE A 172 -13.02 4.16 -8.60
C ILE A 172 -13.05 2.67 -8.89
N SER A 173 -14.14 2.28 -9.55
CA SER A 173 -14.30 1.02 -10.26
C SER A 173 -14.48 1.26 -11.77
N PRO A 174 -14.26 0.27 -12.65
CA PRO A 174 -13.85 -1.11 -12.36
C PRO A 174 -12.54 -1.27 -11.58
N THR A 175 -12.44 -2.31 -10.76
CA THR A 175 -11.24 -2.61 -9.95
C THR A 175 -10.18 -3.34 -10.78
N VAL A 176 -8.96 -3.46 -10.26
CA VAL A 176 -7.83 -4.18 -10.87
C VAL A 176 -7.34 -5.32 -9.97
N SER A 177 -6.66 -6.31 -10.55
CA SER A 177 -5.95 -7.37 -9.83
C SER A 177 -4.55 -7.60 -10.40
N LEU A 178 -3.74 -8.42 -9.74
CA LEU A 178 -2.43 -8.83 -10.28
C LEU A 178 -2.54 -9.66 -11.57
N LYS A 179 -3.70 -10.25 -11.84
CA LYS A 179 -3.96 -11.04 -13.05
C LYS A 179 -4.60 -10.21 -14.16
N GLU A 180 -5.42 -9.23 -13.78
CA GLU A 180 -6.26 -8.46 -14.68
C GLU A 180 -6.09 -6.96 -14.39
N TRP A 181 -5.30 -6.30 -15.23
CA TRP A 181 -4.99 -4.88 -15.12
C TRP A 181 -5.43 -4.15 -16.39
N LEU A 182 -6.67 -3.67 -16.40
CA LEU A 182 -7.35 -3.18 -17.60
C LEU A 182 -7.34 -1.64 -17.73
N TYR A 183 -6.41 -0.99 -17.03
CA TYR A 183 -6.07 0.41 -17.22
C TYR A 183 -4.63 0.51 -17.72
N ARG A 184 -4.33 1.54 -18.53
CA ARG A 184 -2.95 1.83 -18.91
C ARG A 184 -2.12 2.11 -17.67
N GLN A 185 -1.00 1.40 -17.51
CA GLN A 185 -0.10 1.59 -16.39
C GLN A 185 0.66 2.92 -16.50
N GLY A 186 0.96 3.53 -15.35
CA GLY A 186 1.64 4.81 -15.29
C GLY A 186 0.85 5.92 -15.99
N ALA A 187 -0.43 6.07 -15.67
CA ALA A 187 -1.35 6.99 -16.35
C ALA A 187 -2.18 7.88 -15.39
N GLY A 188 -1.68 8.13 -14.16
CA GLY A 188 -2.27 9.11 -13.24
C GLY A 188 -3.45 8.63 -12.38
N LEU A 189 -3.79 7.34 -12.41
CA LEU A 189 -4.92 6.77 -11.62
C LEU A 189 -4.51 6.10 -10.29
N GLY A 190 -3.30 6.34 -9.78
CA GLY A 190 -2.81 5.70 -8.54
C GLY A 190 -2.42 4.23 -8.69
N GLY A 191 -1.93 3.83 -9.87
CA GLY A 191 -1.57 2.43 -10.13
C GLY A 191 -0.48 1.85 -9.22
N SER A 192 0.49 2.67 -8.78
CA SER A 192 1.51 2.26 -7.80
C SER A 192 0.89 1.89 -6.46
N GLY A 193 0.02 2.76 -5.94
CA GLY A 193 -0.74 2.50 -4.72
C GLY A 193 -1.59 1.23 -4.82
N GLY A 194 -2.31 1.04 -5.93
CA GLY A 194 -3.10 -0.17 -6.20
C GLY A 194 -2.23 -1.43 -6.22
N TRP A 195 -1.07 -1.39 -6.88
CA TRP A 195 -0.13 -2.50 -6.94
C TRP A 195 0.48 -2.83 -5.57
N SER A 196 0.82 -1.82 -4.77
CA SER A 196 1.31 -2.01 -3.38
C SER A 196 0.27 -2.69 -2.50
N VAL A 197 -1.00 -2.25 -2.57
CA VAL A 197 -2.11 -2.87 -1.83
C VAL A 197 -2.30 -4.33 -2.21
N LEU A 198 -2.30 -4.65 -3.52
CA LEU A 198 -2.44 -6.03 -4.01
C LEU A 198 -1.27 -6.95 -3.60
N ASN A 199 -0.09 -6.40 -3.36
CA ASN A 199 1.08 -7.14 -2.89
C ASN A 199 1.19 -7.20 -1.35
N GLY A 200 0.23 -6.62 -0.63
CA GLY A 200 0.24 -6.57 0.84
C GLY A 200 1.37 -5.71 1.39
N TRP A 201 1.78 -4.68 0.67
CA TRP A 201 2.76 -3.71 1.17
C TRP A 201 2.02 -2.55 1.83
N ASP A 202 2.64 -1.91 2.82
CA ASP A 202 2.10 -0.66 3.36
C ASP A 202 2.14 0.39 2.25
N PRO A 203 0.99 0.79 1.71
CA PRO A 203 0.96 1.58 0.49
C PRO A 203 1.42 3.02 0.77
N VAL A 204 1.20 3.53 1.99
CA VAL A 204 1.58 4.91 2.39
C VAL A 204 3.06 4.98 2.75
N ALA A 205 3.57 4.02 3.52
CA ALA A 205 5.00 3.98 3.88
C ALA A 205 5.90 3.75 2.66
N SER A 206 5.43 3.00 1.67
CA SER A 206 6.17 2.75 0.42
C SER A 206 6.35 4.00 -0.45
N GLU A 207 5.43 4.97 -0.37
CA GLU A 207 5.46 6.19 -1.19
C GLU A 207 6.10 7.40 -0.46
N LEU A 208 5.89 7.56 0.85
CA LEU A 208 6.53 8.63 1.63
C LEU A 208 8.07 8.56 1.61
N GLY A 209 8.65 7.37 1.45
CA GLY A 209 10.10 7.18 1.32
C GLY A 209 10.71 7.68 0.00
N LEU A 210 9.88 8.02 -1.00
CA LEU A 210 10.31 8.45 -2.33
C LEU A 210 10.13 9.97 -2.56
N GLY A 211 9.66 10.73 -1.56
CA GLY A 211 9.37 12.15 -1.70
C GLY A 211 8.20 12.45 -2.65
N VAL A 212 7.30 11.49 -2.85
CA VAL A 212 6.08 11.65 -3.66
C VAL A 212 4.87 11.85 -2.74
N GLY A 213 3.79 12.40 -3.29
CA GLY A 213 2.58 12.70 -2.54
C GLY A 213 1.86 11.45 -2.05
N TRP A 214 1.31 11.47 -0.83
CA TRP A 214 0.73 10.29 -0.17
C TRP A 214 -0.71 9.96 -0.60
N GLN A 215 -1.33 10.75 -1.48
CA GLN A 215 -2.77 10.64 -1.71
C GLN A 215 -3.20 9.30 -2.33
N ASP A 216 -2.41 8.75 -3.25
CA ASP A 216 -2.73 7.56 -4.05
C ASP A 216 -2.96 6.34 -3.15
N PRO A 217 -2.00 5.96 -2.29
CA PRO A 217 -2.18 4.84 -1.38
C PRO A 217 -3.25 5.11 -0.32
N ALA A 218 -3.40 6.35 0.12
CA ALA A 218 -4.37 6.72 1.15
C ALA A 218 -5.82 6.53 0.67
N VAL A 219 -6.17 7.03 -0.52
CA VAL A 219 -7.53 6.89 -1.06
C VAL A 219 -7.87 5.46 -1.46
N ILE A 220 -6.89 4.70 -1.98
CA ILE A 220 -7.10 3.30 -2.36
C ILE A 220 -7.35 2.43 -1.13
N ALA A 221 -6.66 2.71 -0.03
CA ALA A 221 -6.88 2.02 1.24
C ALA A 221 -8.21 2.42 1.91
N GLU A 222 -8.54 3.71 1.91
CA GLU A 222 -9.72 4.26 2.62
C GLU A 222 -11.04 4.00 1.88
N THR A 223 -10.99 4.11 0.55
CA THR A 223 -12.11 4.03 -0.40
C THR A 223 -13.21 5.08 -0.20
N GLY A 224 -14.03 5.30 -1.24
CA GLY A 224 -15.10 6.29 -1.29
C GLY A 224 -14.65 7.61 -1.92
N ALA A 225 -15.44 8.67 -1.74
CA ALA A 225 -15.01 10.04 -2.03
C ALA A 225 -14.49 10.68 -0.74
N CYS A 226 -13.21 11.00 -0.73
CA CYS A 226 -12.48 11.39 0.46
C CYS A 226 -12.04 12.86 0.37
N VAL A 227 -12.18 13.56 1.49
CA VAL A 227 -11.56 14.87 1.72
C VAL A 227 -10.49 14.68 2.77
N TRP A 228 -9.27 15.04 2.42
CA TRP A 228 -8.11 14.95 3.29
C TRP A 228 -7.61 16.33 3.66
N LYS A 229 -7.09 16.47 4.87
CA LYS A 229 -6.35 17.67 5.29
C LYS A 229 -4.94 17.60 4.69
N SER A 230 -4.49 18.71 4.12
CA SER A 230 -3.12 18.86 3.67
C SER A 230 -2.15 18.78 4.85
N GLY A 231 -1.06 18.05 4.66
CA GLY A 231 -0.09 17.79 5.69
C GLY A 231 0.95 16.74 5.27
N PRO A 232 1.92 16.46 6.15
CA PRO A 232 3.00 15.50 5.86
C PRO A 232 2.52 14.04 5.87
N LYS A 233 1.30 13.77 6.34
CA LYS A 233 0.70 12.45 6.45
C LYS A 233 -0.80 12.52 6.12
N PRO A 234 -1.40 11.43 5.63
CA PRO A 234 -2.83 11.37 5.39
C PRO A 234 -3.62 11.60 6.68
N VAL A 235 -4.43 12.66 6.71
CA VAL A 235 -5.40 12.92 7.77
C VAL A 235 -6.76 13.15 7.11
N LEU A 236 -7.67 12.19 7.28
CA LEU A 236 -9.01 12.30 6.72
C LEU A 236 -9.79 13.43 7.43
N ASP A 237 -10.36 14.36 6.66
CA ASP A 237 -11.33 15.34 7.17
C ASP A 237 -12.70 14.68 7.29
N PHE A 238 -13.19 14.12 6.18
CA PHE A 238 -14.37 13.27 6.13
C PHE A 238 -14.38 12.45 4.82
N LYS A 239 -15.25 11.43 4.75
CA LYS A 239 -15.54 10.70 3.51
C LYS A 239 -17.02 10.45 3.33
N ASN A 240 -17.43 10.22 2.09
CA ASN A 240 -18.75 9.69 1.75
C ASN A 240 -18.61 8.50 0.78
N THR A 241 -19.71 7.80 0.51
CA THR A 241 -19.72 6.64 -0.40
C THR A 241 -19.50 7.02 -1.87
N GLY A 242 -19.54 8.31 -2.20
CA GLY A 242 -19.53 8.83 -3.55
C GLY A 242 -20.85 8.68 -4.29
N SER A 243 -21.96 8.32 -3.63
CA SER A 243 -23.24 8.03 -4.31
C SER A 243 -23.73 9.14 -5.24
N PHE A 244 -23.45 10.40 -4.91
CA PHE A 244 -23.78 11.56 -5.75
C PHE A 244 -22.95 11.67 -7.04
N LEU A 245 -21.90 10.88 -7.19
CA LEU A 245 -21.06 10.77 -8.40
C LEU A 245 -21.44 9.57 -9.26
N LYS A 246 -22.34 8.71 -8.77
CA LYS A 246 -22.74 7.51 -9.50
C LYS A 246 -23.34 7.89 -10.85
N GLY A 247 -22.86 7.25 -11.92
CA GLY A 247 -23.25 7.51 -13.29
C GLY A 247 -22.69 8.80 -13.89
N ARG A 248 -21.94 9.61 -13.14
CA ARG A 248 -21.55 10.97 -13.54
C ARG A 248 -20.08 11.13 -13.90
N MET A 249 -19.30 10.05 -13.84
CA MET A 249 -17.86 10.10 -14.08
C MET A 249 -17.46 9.22 -15.26
N ALA A 250 -16.50 9.70 -16.03
CA ALA A 250 -15.77 8.91 -17.01
C ALA A 250 -14.29 9.29 -16.99
N VAL A 251 -13.44 8.36 -17.42
CA VAL A 251 -12.03 8.64 -17.70
C VAL A 251 -11.77 8.58 -19.20
N TYR A 252 -11.02 9.55 -19.69
CA TYR A 252 -10.56 9.64 -21.07
C TYR A 252 -9.07 9.30 -21.14
N ASP A 253 -8.71 8.29 -21.93
CA ASP A 253 -7.30 7.97 -22.18
C ASP A 253 -6.73 8.88 -23.27
N THR A 254 -5.88 9.83 -22.87
CA THR A 254 -5.27 10.80 -23.79
C THR A 254 -4.31 10.17 -24.80
N ARG A 255 -3.94 8.89 -24.63
CA ARG A 255 -2.89 8.17 -25.39
C ARG A 255 -1.48 8.75 -25.24
N VAL A 256 -1.33 9.92 -24.62
CA VAL A 256 -0.04 10.53 -24.29
C VAL A 256 0.52 9.85 -23.04
N LYS A 257 1.81 9.51 -23.04
CA LYS A 257 2.47 8.92 -21.86
C LYS A 257 2.45 9.95 -20.73
N HIS A 258 1.99 9.53 -19.55
CA HIS A 258 2.02 10.40 -18.38
C HIS A 258 3.47 10.66 -17.97
N TYR A 259 3.85 11.94 -17.94
CA TYR A 259 5.18 12.38 -17.54
C TYR A 259 5.08 13.43 -16.43
N THR A 260 5.59 13.08 -15.26
CA THR A 260 5.58 13.87 -14.02
C THR A 260 6.96 14.45 -13.64
N PRO A 261 8.09 13.73 -13.82
CA PRO A 261 9.38 14.17 -13.27
C PRO A 261 9.98 15.45 -13.87
N GLY A 262 9.76 15.75 -15.16
CA GLY A 262 10.35 16.95 -15.78
C GLY A 262 9.63 18.27 -15.50
N PHE A 263 8.56 18.24 -14.68
CA PHE A 263 7.72 19.40 -14.36
C PHE A 263 7.73 19.77 -12.87
N ALA A 264 8.56 19.11 -12.06
CA ALA A 264 8.69 19.40 -10.63
C ALA A 264 9.20 20.83 -10.34
N GLY A 265 9.89 21.46 -11.29
CA GLY A 265 10.44 22.82 -11.16
C GLY A 265 9.55 23.96 -11.66
N TYR A 266 8.30 23.71 -12.05
CA TYR A 266 7.38 24.78 -12.46
C TYR A 266 6.87 25.56 -11.25
N GLU A 267 6.82 26.89 -11.39
CA GLU A 267 6.28 27.76 -10.35
C GLU A 267 4.76 27.57 -10.26
N ARG A 268 4.31 26.88 -9.22
CA ARG A 268 2.90 26.56 -8.99
C ARG A 268 2.28 27.55 -8.03
N SER A 269 1.05 27.99 -8.34
CA SER A 269 0.25 28.75 -7.38
C SER A 269 -0.43 27.81 -6.40
N PHE A 270 0.28 27.46 -5.32
CA PHE A 270 -0.24 26.64 -4.23
C PHE A 270 -1.49 27.24 -3.57
N GLU A 271 -1.61 28.57 -3.54
CA GLU A 271 -2.83 29.26 -3.08
C GLU A 271 -4.05 28.94 -3.97
N ARG A 272 -3.87 28.90 -5.29
CA ARG A 272 -4.96 28.55 -6.23
C ARG A 272 -5.30 27.07 -6.16
N ILE A 273 -4.29 26.20 -6.00
CA ILE A 273 -4.49 24.76 -5.75
C ILE A 273 -5.33 24.57 -4.49
N ALA A 274 -4.97 25.25 -3.39
CA ALA A 274 -5.70 25.25 -2.14
C ALA A 274 -7.15 25.74 -2.30
N LYS A 275 -7.35 26.85 -3.03
CA LYS A 275 -8.69 27.36 -3.34
C LYS A 275 -9.56 26.35 -4.10
N ALA A 276 -8.99 25.66 -5.09
CA ALA A 276 -9.68 24.58 -5.81
C ALA A 276 -10.04 23.44 -4.86
N GLY A 277 -9.13 23.06 -3.96
CA GLY A 277 -9.36 22.07 -2.90
C GLY A 277 -10.52 22.42 -1.96
N ARG A 278 -10.59 23.68 -1.50
CA ARG A 278 -11.71 24.16 -0.66
C ARG A 278 -13.07 24.07 -1.35
N ILE A 279 -13.13 24.44 -2.63
CA ILE A 279 -14.37 24.36 -3.43
C ILE A 279 -14.77 22.91 -3.65
N ALA A 280 -13.83 22.04 -4.04
CA ALA A 280 -14.10 20.62 -4.19
C ALA A 280 -14.58 19.99 -2.88
N ARG A 281 -13.99 20.38 -1.73
CA ARG A 281 -14.44 19.95 -0.40
C ARG A 281 -15.90 20.32 -0.17
N LEU A 282 -16.30 21.55 -0.49
CA LEU A 282 -17.70 21.97 -0.37
C LEU A 282 -18.62 21.12 -1.26
N GLY A 283 -18.21 20.82 -2.50
CA GLY A 283 -18.96 19.95 -3.40
C GLY A 283 -19.18 18.55 -2.83
N VAL A 284 -18.14 17.93 -2.26
CA VAL A 284 -18.27 16.61 -1.60
C VAL A 284 -19.09 16.69 -0.31
N GLN A 285 -18.96 17.77 0.47
CA GLN A 285 -19.73 17.99 1.71
C GLN A 285 -21.24 18.15 1.42
N GLN A 286 -21.57 18.87 0.36
CA GLN A 286 -22.96 19.13 -0.06
C GLN A 286 -23.52 18.03 -0.97
N GLN A 287 -22.67 17.09 -1.41
CA GLN A 287 -23.00 16.08 -2.41
C GLN A 287 -23.51 16.71 -3.73
N ASP A 288 -22.88 17.82 -4.12
CA ASP A 288 -23.21 18.62 -5.29
C ASP A 288 -22.11 18.48 -6.36
N VAL A 289 -22.46 17.84 -7.48
CA VAL A 289 -21.54 17.59 -8.59
C VAL A 289 -21.18 18.88 -9.33
N ALA A 290 -22.08 19.86 -9.39
CA ALA A 290 -21.82 21.14 -10.07
C ALA A 290 -20.81 21.97 -9.27
N VAL A 291 -20.94 22.02 -7.94
CA VAL A 291 -19.94 22.67 -7.07
C VAL A 291 -18.60 21.96 -7.14
N LEU A 292 -18.59 20.62 -7.15
CA LEU A 292 -17.36 19.84 -7.33
C LEU A 292 -16.69 20.14 -8.68
N ALA A 293 -17.48 20.25 -9.75
CA ALA A 293 -17.01 20.55 -11.09
C ALA A 293 -16.29 21.91 -11.16
N VAL A 294 -16.72 22.92 -10.39
CA VAL A 294 -15.99 24.20 -10.29
C VAL A 294 -14.56 23.98 -9.77
N GLY A 295 -14.38 23.16 -8.72
CA GLY A 295 -13.05 22.83 -8.19
C GLY A 295 -12.19 22.05 -9.20
N VAL A 296 -12.80 21.13 -9.94
CA VAL A 296 -12.14 20.37 -11.03
C VAL A 296 -11.68 21.31 -12.14
N GLN A 297 -12.55 22.20 -12.61
CA GLN A 297 -12.25 23.16 -13.68
C GLN A 297 -11.15 24.14 -13.27
N MET A 298 -11.14 24.60 -12.02
CA MET A 298 -10.07 25.44 -11.49
C MET A 298 -8.72 24.71 -11.47
N SER A 299 -8.72 23.43 -11.13
CA SER A 299 -7.51 22.60 -11.17
C SER A 299 -7.02 22.39 -12.60
N TYR A 300 -7.93 22.23 -13.55
CA TYR A 300 -7.58 22.10 -14.97
C TYR A 300 -7.00 23.38 -15.55
N GLN A 301 -7.52 24.55 -15.17
CA GLN A 301 -6.95 25.83 -15.60
C GLN A 301 -5.49 25.98 -15.15
N LEU A 302 -5.15 25.51 -13.95
CA LEU A 302 -3.76 25.46 -13.47
C LEU A 302 -2.91 24.49 -14.31
N GLN A 303 -3.45 23.32 -14.65
CA GLN A 303 -2.77 22.36 -15.54
C GLN A 303 -2.44 22.98 -16.91
N LEU A 304 -3.34 23.78 -17.49
CA LEU A 304 -3.09 24.49 -18.74
C LEU A 304 -1.98 25.54 -18.60
N GLU A 305 -1.94 26.26 -17.48
CA GLU A 305 -0.88 27.24 -17.18
C GLU A 305 0.48 26.57 -16.95
N GLU A 306 0.50 25.33 -16.45
CA GLU A 306 1.69 24.47 -16.39
C GLU A 306 2.13 23.95 -17.77
N GLY A 307 1.38 24.26 -18.84
CA GLY A 307 1.72 23.89 -20.22
C GLY A 307 1.17 22.52 -20.65
N MET A 308 0.19 21.96 -19.92
CA MET A 308 -0.52 20.78 -20.39
C MET A 308 -1.33 21.09 -21.64
N GLN A 309 -1.47 20.09 -22.52
CA GLN A 309 -2.26 20.24 -23.74
C GLN A 309 -3.75 20.32 -23.43
N PRO A 310 -4.53 21.16 -24.12
CA PRO A 310 -5.98 21.19 -23.97
C PRO A 310 -6.60 19.81 -24.22
N LEU A 311 -7.42 19.38 -23.28
CA LEU A 311 -8.30 18.23 -23.39
C LEU A 311 -9.49 18.55 -24.32
N PRO A 312 -9.97 17.57 -25.10
CA PRO A 312 -11.10 17.77 -26.00
C PRO A 312 -12.42 17.93 -25.24
N ASP A 313 -13.34 18.71 -25.81
CA ASP A 313 -14.72 18.72 -25.37
C ASP A 313 -15.44 17.46 -25.84
N ILE A 314 -15.99 16.68 -24.90
CA ILE A 314 -16.65 15.41 -25.19
C ILE A 314 -18.04 15.42 -24.56
N GLY A 315 -19.05 15.70 -25.38
CA GLY A 315 -20.44 15.75 -24.95
C GLY A 315 -20.78 17.03 -24.18
N LYS A 316 -21.59 16.90 -23.13
CA LYS A 316 -22.04 18.01 -22.27
C LYS A 316 -21.41 17.88 -20.88
N GLN A 317 -20.09 17.84 -20.81
CA GLN A 317 -19.36 17.75 -19.56
C GLN A 317 -19.51 19.02 -18.72
N LEU A 318 -19.59 18.87 -17.40
CA LEU A 318 -19.55 19.97 -16.44
C LEU A 318 -18.13 20.52 -16.24
N ALA A 319 -17.16 19.61 -16.17
CA ALA A 319 -15.74 19.91 -16.04
C ALA A 319 -14.91 18.69 -16.44
N HIS A 320 -13.64 18.93 -16.75
CA HIS A 320 -12.66 17.87 -16.96
C HIS A 320 -11.27 18.32 -16.52
N LYS A 321 -10.38 17.38 -16.22
CA LYS A 321 -8.97 17.64 -15.88
C LYS A 321 -8.12 16.38 -16.09
N TYR A 322 -6.80 16.53 -16.20
CA TYR A 322 -5.90 15.38 -16.13
C TYR A 322 -5.91 14.78 -14.72
N CYS A 323 -5.86 13.45 -14.63
CA CYS A 323 -5.67 12.75 -13.36
C CYS A 323 -4.18 12.75 -12.98
N GLY A 324 -3.90 13.06 -11.71
CA GLY A 324 -2.55 13.20 -11.20
C GLY A 324 -1.87 14.52 -11.58
N GLY A 325 -0.59 14.64 -11.24
CA GLY A 325 0.21 15.84 -11.47
C GLY A 325 1.02 15.85 -12.76
N GLY A 326 0.91 14.83 -13.63
CA GLY A 326 1.71 14.71 -14.85
C GLY A 326 0.98 15.12 -16.12
N HIS A 327 1.76 15.37 -17.18
CA HIS A 327 1.25 15.65 -18.52
C HIS A 327 0.87 14.33 -19.21
N GLY A 328 -0.38 14.18 -19.66
CA GLY A 328 -0.87 12.96 -20.33
C GLY A 328 -1.49 11.96 -19.36
N GLY A 329 -1.62 10.69 -19.78
CA GLY A 329 -2.32 9.67 -18.98
C GLY A 329 -3.83 9.70 -19.17
N TYR A 330 -4.59 9.46 -18.10
CA TYR A 330 -6.03 9.60 -18.08
C TYR A 330 -6.46 11.01 -17.66
N ALA A 331 -7.61 11.44 -18.14
CA ALA A 331 -8.31 12.63 -17.70
C ALA A 331 -9.69 12.27 -17.15
N LEU A 332 -10.09 12.89 -16.04
CA LEU A 332 -11.43 12.80 -15.46
C LEU A 332 -12.38 13.73 -16.21
N TYR A 333 -13.57 13.25 -16.52
CA TYR A 333 -14.69 14.02 -17.03
C TYR A 333 -15.90 13.84 -16.10
N LEU A 334 -16.54 14.96 -15.74
CA LEU A 334 -17.76 15.00 -14.93
C LEU A 334 -18.96 15.41 -15.77
N TYR A 335 -20.11 14.78 -15.51
CA TYR A 335 -21.38 15.04 -16.17
C TYR A 335 -22.50 15.30 -15.15
N GLU A 336 -23.56 15.99 -15.57
CA GLU A 336 -24.71 16.27 -14.71
C GLU A 336 -25.55 15.00 -14.48
N THR A 337 -25.71 14.19 -15.54
CA THR A 337 -26.56 12.99 -15.52
C THR A 337 -25.87 11.79 -16.15
N GLU A 338 -26.40 10.60 -15.84
CA GLU A 338 -25.92 9.33 -16.38
C GLU A 338 -26.07 9.27 -17.91
N GLU A 339 -27.18 9.77 -18.45
CA GLU A 339 -27.43 9.78 -19.88
C GLU A 339 -26.41 10.65 -20.64
N GLN A 340 -25.98 11.77 -20.05
CA GLN A 340 -24.95 12.61 -20.64
C GLN A 340 -23.58 11.92 -20.65
N ARG A 341 -23.24 11.24 -19.55
CA ARG A 341 -22.01 10.45 -19.43
C ARG A 341 -21.99 9.31 -20.44
N ASP A 342 -23.09 8.57 -20.54
CA ASP A 342 -23.21 7.43 -21.46
C ASP A 342 -23.15 7.86 -22.92
N ALA A 343 -23.82 8.96 -23.28
CA ALA A 343 -23.73 9.52 -24.63
C ALA A 343 -22.29 9.91 -24.99
N ALA A 344 -21.52 10.46 -24.05
CA ALA A 344 -20.12 10.80 -24.25
C ALA A 344 -19.22 9.55 -24.39
N VAL A 345 -19.43 8.53 -23.55
CA VAL A 345 -18.73 7.23 -23.61
C VAL A 345 -19.02 6.49 -24.92
N ASP A 346 -20.24 6.57 -25.43
CA ASP A 346 -20.63 5.95 -26.70
C ASP A 346 -20.05 6.71 -27.89
N ALA A 347 -19.97 8.04 -27.81
CA ALA A 347 -19.40 8.89 -28.86
C ALA A 347 -17.86 8.86 -28.93
N CYS A 348 -17.17 8.48 -27.85
CA CYS A 348 -15.71 8.50 -27.76
C CYS A 348 -15.14 7.13 -27.39
N GLU A 349 -14.45 6.47 -28.33
CA GLU A 349 -13.84 5.14 -28.13
C GLU A 349 -12.76 5.14 -27.02
N ASP A 350 -12.16 6.29 -26.74
CA ASP A 350 -11.12 6.46 -25.73
C ASP A 350 -11.64 6.78 -24.32
N MET A 351 -12.96 6.90 -24.18
CA MET A 351 -13.62 7.19 -22.92
C MET A 351 -14.22 5.93 -22.31
N TYR A 352 -14.06 5.80 -21.00
CA TYR A 352 -14.53 4.66 -20.22
C TYR A 352 -15.30 5.16 -19.00
N PRO A 353 -16.44 4.55 -18.68
CA PRO A 353 -17.19 4.91 -17.49
C PRO A 353 -16.44 4.44 -16.24
N VAL A 354 -16.48 5.26 -15.20
CA VAL A 354 -15.94 4.88 -13.89
C VAL A 354 -16.94 5.23 -12.82
N GLU A 355 -17.04 4.38 -11.80
CA GLU A 355 -18.01 4.53 -10.72
C GLU A 355 -17.32 4.68 -9.38
N PRO A 356 -17.86 5.48 -8.44
CA PRO A 356 -17.30 5.62 -7.12
C PRO A 356 -17.30 4.25 -6.42
N TYR A 357 -16.13 3.82 -5.96
CA TYR A 357 -15.96 2.59 -5.21
C TYR A 357 -15.84 2.93 -3.73
N CYS A 358 -16.71 2.38 -2.89
CA CYS A 358 -16.60 2.49 -1.44
C CYS A 358 -16.75 1.10 -0.85
N ARG A 359 -15.73 0.60 -0.16
CA ARG A 359 -15.78 -0.72 0.46
C ARG A 359 -16.88 -0.71 1.52
N THR A 360 -17.81 -1.65 1.40
CA THR A 360 -18.81 -1.92 2.44
C THR A 360 -18.36 -3.12 3.27
N PHE A 361 -18.68 -3.13 4.57
CA PHE A 361 -18.24 -4.21 5.47
C PHE A 361 -18.63 -5.58 4.92
N GLY A 362 -17.63 -6.46 4.75
CA GLY A 362 -17.83 -7.85 4.33
C GLY A 362 -17.99 -8.09 2.83
N LYS A 363 -17.83 -7.07 1.97
CA LYS A 363 -17.95 -7.20 0.51
C LYS A 363 -16.82 -6.48 -0.23
N ASP A 364 -15.80 -7.22 -0.62
CA ASP A 364 -14.90 -6.83 -1.72
C ASP A 364 -15.58 -7.22 -3.04
N GLU A 365 -16.60 -6.46 -3.44
CA GLU A 365 -17.27 -6.71 -4.72
C GLU A 365 -16.34 -6.32 -5.88
N GLN A 366 -15.99 -7.31 -6.71
CA GLN A 366 -15.41 -7.06 -8.01
C GLN A 366 -16.47 -6.38 -8.87
N VAL A 367 -16.13 -5.22 -9.41
CA VAL A 367 -16.94 -4.57 -10.45
C VAL A 367 -16.25 -4.86 -11.77
N PRO A 368 -16.73 -5.84 -12.55
CA PRO A 368 -16.09 -6.24 -13.78
C PRO A 368 -16.28 -5.18 -14.87
N TRP A 369 -15.38 -5.19 -15.85
CA TRP A 369 -15.56 -4.42 -17.07
C TRP A 369 -16.68 -4.99 -17.93
N GLU A 370 -17.49 -4.12 -18.53
CA GLU A 370 -18.44 -4.57 -19.54
C GLU A 370 -17.70 -5.11 -20.78
N PRO A 371 -18.20 -6.19 -21.43
CA PRO A 371 -17.52 -6.81 -22.57
C PRO A 371 -17.16 -5.84 -23.70
N ARG A 372 -18.02 -4.86 -23.99
CA ARG A 372 -17.78 -3.85 -25.03
C ARG A 372 -16.51 -3.02 -24.78
N PHE A 373 -16.18 -2.75 -23.52
CA PHE A 373 -14.98 -1.98 -23.18
C PHE A 373 -13.72 -2.84 -23.25
N LEU A 374 -13.82 -4.13 -22.94
CA LEU A 374 -12.74 -5.08 -23.15
C LEU A 374 -12.34 -5.17 -24.63
N GLU A 375 -13.33 -5.18 -25.52
CA GLU A 375 -13.09 -5.16 -26.97
C GLU A 375 -12.38 -3.88 -27.43
N ARG A 376 -12.80 -2.71 -26.92
CA ARG A 376 -12.09 -1.44 -27.16
C ARG A 376 -10.64 -1.50 -26.69
N LEU A 377 -10.39 -1.99 -25.48
CA LEU A 377 -9.04 -2.11 -24.91
C LEU A 377 -8.16 -3.07 -25.73
N LYS A 378 -8.70 -4.21 -26.18
CA LYS A 378 -7.99 -5.18 -27.05
C LYS A 378 -7.66 -4.58 -28.41
N LYS A 379 -8.64 -3.96 -29.08
CA LYS A 379 -8.45 -3.30 -30.37
C LYS A 379 -7.36 -2.22 -30.30
N ARG A 380 -7.20 -1.60 -29.12
CA ARG A 380 -6.19 -0.57 -28.86
C ARG A 380 -4.85 -1.12 -28.34
N GLY A 381 -4.72 -2.42 -28.12
CA GLY A 381 -3.50 -3.04 -27.59
C GLY A 381 -3.14 -2.62 -26.17
N VAL A 382 -4.10 -2.07 -25.39
CA VAL A 382 -3.91 -1.77 -23.97
C VAL A 382 -3.78 -3.07 -23.18
N ILE A 383 -4.50 -4.10 -23.62
CA ILE A 383 -4.51 -5.45 -23.06
C ILE A 383 -4.26 -6.45 -24.19
N LYS A 384 -3.59 -7.56 -23.87
CA LYS A 384 -3.21 -8.60 -24.84
C LYS A 384 -4.36 -9.54 -25.18
#